data_AF-A0A6P1Y268-F1
#
_entry.id   AF-A0A6P1Y268-F1
#
_cell.length_a   1.000
_cell.length_b   1.000
_cell.length_c   1.000
_cell.angle_alpha   90.00
_cell.angle_beta   90.00
_cell.angle_gamma   90.00
#
_symmetry.space_group_name_H-M   'P 1'
#
loop_
_entity.id
_entity.type
_entity.pdbx_description
1 polymer ?
#
loop_
_entity_poly.entity_id
_entity_poly.type
_entity_poly.pdbx_seq_one_letter_code
_entity_poly.pdbx_strand_id
1 'polypeptide(L)'
;MSILPHKNKPSNDPDNFDAGRPIVSELGKRIFFVTGERGCGKSTFLAALIQKFNLQPSGFITKREAPPECAVYMHQVVTGTARYRYTTGNKVGICPQQKPVGFAPVFDTFGVMCLKQAKEVILSSIGGEHSDADCDAASLSPTLPVILMDELGFMEAEADFFFRTVCDLLSDSRYYIIGVVKPRGTRFLSVLEHKPEAVVFHLTVQNRAELYERLGRAQSFASFLDTAEIGVPNDNK
;
A
#
# COMPACT_ATOMS: atom_id res chain seq x y z
N MET A 1 -8.05 66.46 29.26
CA MET A 1 -9.14 66.25 28.29
C MET A 1 -9.62 64.82 28.44
N SER A 2 -10.89 64.70 28.78
CA SER A 2 -11.63 63.46 28.98
C SER A 2 -11.90 62.74 27.66
N ILE A 3 -12.10 61.42 27.70
CA ILE A 3 -13.27 60.66 27.21
C ILE A 3 -12.93 59.16 27.31
N LEU A 4 -13.60 58.47 28.24
CA LEU A 4 -13.89 57.02 28.25
C LEU A 4 -15.14 56.77 27.36
N PRO A 5 -15.66 55.54 27.21
CA PRO A 5 -15.16 54.35 26.50
C PRO A 5 -16.13 53.94 25.34
N HIS A 6 -15.78 52.97 24.49
CA HIS A 6 -16.81 52.22 23.75
C HIS A 6 -16.47 50.73 23.62
N LYS A 7 -17.28 49.91 24.29
CA LYS A 7 -17.60 48.54 23.90
C LYS A 7 -18.41 48.58 22.61
N ASN A 8 -18.09 47.72 21.63
CA ASN A 8 -18.97 46.63 21.17
C ASN A 8 -18.52 46.00 19.85
N LYS A 9 -18.47 44.66 19.91
CA LYS A 9 -19.01 43.68 18.96
C LYS A 9 -17.97 42.80 18.25
N PRO A 10 -18.10 41.47 18.34
CA PRO A 10 -17.33 40.54 17.52
C PRO A 10 -17.90 40.58 16.09
N SER A 11 -17.05 40.85 15.11
CA SER A 11 -17.37 40.53 13.72
C SER A 11 -17.17 39.03 13.53
N ASN A 12 -18.29 38.30 13.60
CA ASN A 12 -18.44 37.10 12.78
C ASN A 12 -18.25 37.53 11.33
N ASP A 13 -17.27 36.95 10.64
CA ASP A 13 -17.52 36.49 9.28
C ASP A 13 -16.91 35.09 9.11
N PRO A 14 -17.72 34.09 8.74
CA PRO A 14 -17.31 32.73 8.50
C PRO A 14 -17.10 32.52 7.00
N ASP A 15 -15.90 32.75 6.48
CA ASP A 15 -15.56 32.28 5.13
C ASP A 15 -15.01 30.85 5.19
N ASN A 16 -16.00 29.99 5.32
CA ASN A 16 -16.03 28.60 4.92
C ASN A 16 -15.71 28.46 3.42
N PHE A 17 -14.57 27.88 3.08
CA PHE A 17 -14.39 27.07 1.86
C PHE A 17 -13.21 26.10 2.06
N ASP A 18 -13.31 25.24 3.08
CA ASP A 18 -12.66 23.93 3.04
C ASP A 18 -13.77 22.88 2.99
N ALA A 19 -14.42 22.82 1.83
CA ALA A 19 -15.45 21.85 1.53
C ALA A 19 -14.81 20.46 1.49
N GLY A 20 -14.97 19.71 2.57
CA GLY A 20 -15.25 18.28 2.53
C GLY A 20 -14.24 17.42 1.78
N ARG A 21 -12.96 17.46 2.13
CA ARG A 21 -12.13 16.27 1.94
C ARG A 21 -12.41 15.31 3.09
N PRO A 22 -12.64 14.00 2.85
CA PRO A 22 -12.58 13.05 3.94
C PRO A 22 -11.14 13.07 4.44
N ILE A 23 -10.91 13.78 5.54
CA ILE A 23 -9.64 13.77 6.24
C ILE A 23 -9.56 12.36 6.86
N VAL A 24 -8.75 11.52 6.25
CA VAL A 24 -8.44 10.14 6.69
C VAL A 24 -7.68 10.12 8.04
N SER A 25 -7.64 11.23 8.79
CA SER A 25 -7.10 11.23 10.16
C SER A 25 -8.02 10.53 11.18
N GLU A 26 -9.24 10.16 10.78
CA GLU A 26 -10.17 9.34 11.59
C GLU A 26 -10.20 7.86 11.19
N LEU A 27 -9.45 7.45 10.17
CA LEU A 27 -9.48 6.09 9.61
C LEU A 27 -8.34 5.27 10.22
N GLY A 28 -8.70 4.31 11.08
CA GLY A 28 -7.81 3.44 11.85
C GLY A 28 -6.56 2.92 11.12
N LYS A 29 -6.56 1.66 10.70
CA LYS A 29 -5.43 1.08 9.96
C LYS A 29 -5.67 1.22 8.46
N ARG A 30 -4.65 1.61 7.68
CA ARG A 30 -4.75 1.72 6.21
C ARG A 30 -3.60 1.08 5.42
N ILE A 31 -2.51 0.76 6.07
CA ILE A 31 -1.35 0.12 5.45
C ILE A 31 -1.28 -1.32 5.98
N PHE A 32 -1.24 -2.30 5.08
CA PHE A 32 -1.15 -3.70 5.44
C PHE A 32 -0.01 -4.39 4.69
N PHE A 33 0.93 -4.93 5.44
CA PHE A 33 2.02 -5.71 4.89
C PHE A 33 2.07 -7.09 5.53
N VAL A 34 2.46 -8.07 4.73
CA VAL A 34 2.83 -9.39 5.24
C VAL A 34 4.34 -9.55 5.17
N THR A 35 4.93 -10.03 6.26
CA THR A 35 6.32 -10.47 6.32
C THR A 35 6.40 -11.95 6.72
N GLY A 36 7.58 -12.55 6.66
CA GLY A 36 7.79 -13.96 7.01
C GLY A 36 8.73 -14.69 6.06
N GLU A 37 9.01 -15.95 6.39
CA GLU A 37 9.99 -16.77 5.68
C GLU A 37 9.62 -17.05 4.21
N ARG A 38 10.62 -17.45 3.41
CA ARG A 38 10.37 -17.86 2.03
C ARG A 38 9.49 -19.12 2.03
N GLY A 39 8.45 -19.13 1.19
CA GLY A 39 7.58 -20.31 1.05
C GLY A 39 6.40 -20.38 2.01
N CYS A 40 6.26 -19.46 2.98
CA CYS A 40 5.09 -19.45 3.88
C CYS A 40 3.77 -19.04 3.20
N GLY A 41 3.82 -18.52 1.96
CA GLY A 41 2.63 -18.21 1.15
C GLY A 41 2.17 -16.74 1.17
N LYS A 42 3.07 -15.78 1.43
CA LYS A 42 2.75 -14.33 1.53
C LYS A 42 1.99 -13.79 0.31
N SER A 43 2.54 -13.96 -0.90
CA SER A 43 1.88 -13.48 -2.12
C SER A 43 0.56 -14.23 -2.39
N THR A 44 0.45 -15.50 -1.97
CA THR A 44 -0.81 -16.27 -2.05
C THR A 44 -1.87 -15.71 -1.10
N PHE A 45 -1.47 -15.32 0.11
CA PHE A 45 -2.36 -14.66 1.05
C PHE A 45 -2.82 -13.30 0.52
N LEU A 46 -1.90 -12.51 -0.03
CA LEU A 46 -2.22 -11.22 -0.61
C LEU A 46 -3.21 -11.34 -1.78
N ALA A 47 -3.02 -12.35 -2.65
CA ALA A 47 -3.96 -12.65 -3.74
C ALA A 47 -5.36 -13.03 -3.22
N ALA A 48 -5.44 -13.85 -2.17
CA ALA A 48 -6.71 -14.22 -1.56
C ALA A 48 -7.42 -13.02 -0.92
N LEU A 49 -6.67 -12.11 -0.29
CA LEU A 49 -7.19 -10.87 0.28
C LEU A 49 -7.75 -9.96 -0.82
N ILE A 50 -6.99 -9.76 -1.91
CA ILE A 50 -7.44 -9.00 -3.08
C ILE A 50 -8.74 -9.58 -3.64
N GLN A 51 -8.80 -10.90 -3.80
CA GLN A 51 -9.99 -11.58 -4.30
C GLN A 51 -11.20 -11.45 -3.36
N LYS A 52 -11.02 -11.70 -2.07
CA LYS A 52 -12.09 -11.70 -1.05
C LYS A 52 -12.83 -10.36 -1.01
N PHE A 53 -12.09 -9.26 -1.10
CA PHE A 53 -12.67 -7.91 -1.04
C PHE A 53 -12.84 -7.26 -2.42
N ASN A 54 -12.68 -8.04 -3.51
CA ASN A 54 -12.76 -7.54 -4.88
C ASN A 54 -11.93 -6.27 -5.13
N LEU A 55 -10.72 -6.23 -4.56
CA LEU A 55 -9.84 -5.08 -4.68
C LEU A 55 -9.30 -4.99 -6.11
N GLN A 56 -9.18 -3.77 -6.63
CA GLN A 56 -8.61 -3.49 -7.96
C GLN A 56 -7.34 -2.66 -7.81
N PRO A 57 -6.26 -3.23 -7.24
CA PRO A 57 -5.09 -2.44 -6.90
C PRO A 57 -4.31 -2.00 -8.15
N SER A 58 -3.60 -0.89 -8.02
CA SER A 58 -2.53 -0.50 -8.95
C SER A 58 -1.18 -0.51 -8.24
N GLY A 59 -0.07 -0.63 -8.96
CA GLY A 59 1.26 -0.67 -8.36
C GLY A 59 2.16 -1.67 -9.06
N PHE A 60 2.79 -2.58 -8.31
CA PHE A 60 3.67 -3.58 -8.90
C PHE A 60 3.63 -4.93 -8.17
N ILE A 61 3.97 -5.97 -8.93
CA ILE A 61 4.35 -7.29 -8.42
C ILE A 61 5.75 -7.66 -8.91
N THR A 62 6.38 -8.64 -8.29
CA THR A 62 7.69 -9.17 -8.66
C THR A 62 7.56 -10.65 -8.94
N LYS A 63 8.22 -11.12 -10.00
CA LYS A 63 8.29 -12.53 -10.37
C LYS A 63 9.73 -12.94 -10.54
N ARG A 64 10.04 -14.11 -9.99
CA ARG A 64 11.34 -14.74 -10.13
C ARG A 64 11.25 -15.85 -11.18
N GLU A 65 12.12 -15.78 -12.16
CA GLU A 65 12.33 -16.84 -13.15
C GLU A 65 13.10 -18.03 -12.56
N ALA A 66 12.95 -19.17 -13.21
CA ALA A 66 13.70 -20.37 -12.89
C ALA A 66 15.22 -20.18 -13.11
N PRO A 67 16.07 -21.09 -12.59
CA PRO A 67 17.50 -21.11 -12.91
C PRO A 67 17.76 -21.13 -14.43
N PRO A 68 18.94 -20.67 -14.91
CA PRO A 68 20.19 -20.50 -14.15
C PRO A 68 20.35 -19.14 -13.47
N GLU A 69 19.91 -18.04 -14.09
CA GLU A 69 20.13 -16.69 -13.54
C GLU A 69 19.23 -16.34 -12.36
N CYS A 70 18.08 -17.03 -12.24
CA CYS A 70 17.06 -16.70 -11.24
C CYS A 70 16.68 -15.20 -11.29
N ALA A 71 16.48 -14.69 -12.51
CA ALA A 71 16.17 -13.29 -12.76
C ALA A 71 14.88 -12.88 -12.06
N VAL A 72 14.87 -11.67 -11.51
CA VAL A 72 13.69 -11.09 -10.85
C VAL A 72 13.20 -9.93 -11.70
N TYR A 73 11.94 -9.99 -12.11
CA TYR A 73 11.27 -8.98 -12.91
C TYR A 73 10.20 -8.29 -12.08
N MET A 74 10.09 -6.98 -12.22
CA MET A 74 8.97 -6.22 -11.71
C MET A 74 7.93 -6.05 -12.81
N HIS A 75 6.66 -6.25 -12.50
CA HIS A 75 5.54 -6.08 -13.42
C HIS A 75 4.57 -5.07 -12.84
N GLN A 76 4.14 -4.15 -13.69
CA GLN A 76 3.13 -3.16 -13.35
C GLN A 76 1.78 -3.85 -13.13
N VAL A 77 1.03 -3.37 -12.15
CA VAL A 77 -0.39 -3.71 -11.96
C VAL A 77 -1.20 -2.45 -12.16
N VAL A 78 -2.26 -2.54 -12.98
CA VAL A 78 -3.20 -1.44 -13.23
C VAL A 78 -4.60 -1.98 -13.01
N THR A 79 -5.31 -1.44 -12.02
CA THR A 79 -6.71 -1.79 -11.71
C THR A 79 -6.92 -3.31 -11.69
N GLY A 80 -6.17 -4.00 -10.83
CA GLY A 80 -6.21 -5.45 -10.65
C GLY A 80 -5.51 -6.28 -11.75
N THR A 81 -5.07 -5.66 -12.85
CA THR A 81 -4.48 -6.38 -13.98
C THR A 81 -2.95 -6.25 -14.00
N ALA A 82 -2.25 -7.37 -13.84
CA ALA A 82 -0.79 -7.43 -13.98
C ALA A 82 -0.37 -7.45 -15.46
N ARG A 83 0.58 -6.57 -15.83
CA ARG A 83 1.16 -6.46 -17.17
C ARG A 83 2.52 -7.14 -17.20
N TYR A 84 2.53 -8.43 -17.53
CA TYR A 84 3.74 -9.23 -17.60
C TYR A 84 4.60 -8.82 -18.81
N ARG A 85 5.89 -8.59 -18.54
CA ARG A 85 6.93 -8.24 -19.51
C ARG A 85 8.24 -8.81 -18.99
N TYR A 86 9.10 -9.32 -19.87
CA TYR A 86 10.36 -9.94 -19.47
C TYR A 86 11.48 -9.31 -20.29
N THR A 87 11.84 -8.09 -19.91
CA THR A 87 12.80 -7.25 -20.62
C THR A 87 13.86 -6.73 -19.67
N THR A 88 14.97 -6.23 -20.21
CA THR A 88 16.01 -5.57 -19.41
C THR A 88 15.46 -4.37 -18.65
N GLY A 89 14.52 -3.63 -19.24
CA GLY A 89 13.90 -2.44 -18.64
C GLY A 89 13.05 -2.69 -17.40
N ASN A 90 12.71 -3.95 -17.10
CA ASN A 90 11.96 -4.31 -15.90
C ASN A 90 12.58 -5.48 -15.11
N LYS A 91 13.81 -5.88 -15.47
CA LYS A 91 14.62 -6.83 -14.70
C LYS A 91 15.21 -6.08 -13.51
N VAL A 92 14.67 -6.29 -12.33
CA VAL A 92 15.07 -5.57 -11.10
C VAL A 92 16.19 -6.27 -10.33
N GLY A 93 16.60 -7.45 -10.80
CA GLY A 93 17.83 -8.07 -10.34
C GLY A 93 17.92 -9.56 -10.63
N ILE A 94 18.79 -10.23 -9.90
CA ILE A 94 19.05 -11.66 -9.98
C ILE A 94 19.18 -12.25 -8.58
N CYS A 95 18.77 -13.50 -8.42
CA CYS A 95 18.85 -14.19 -7.14
C CYS A 95 19.68 -15.48 -7.26
N PRO A 96 21.01 -15.39 -7.44
CA PRO A 96 21.88 -16.55 -7.45
C PRO A 96 21.87 -17.26 -6.09
N GLN A 97 22.36 -18.50 -6.03
CA GLN A 97 22.27 -19.35 -4.83
C GLN A 97 22.88 -18.74 -3.55
N GLN A 98 23.80 -17.78 -3.67
CA GLN A 98 24.53 -17.22 -2.54
C GLN A 98 23.96 -15.89 -2.01
N LYS A 99 23.66 -14.92 -2.88
CA LYS A 99 23.19 -13.59 -2.45
C LYS A 99 22.31 -12.91 -3.51
N PRO A 100 21.15 -12.33 -3.14
CA PRO A 100 20.36 -11.52 -4.07
C PRO A 100 21.14 -10.25 -4.47
N VAL A 101 21.12 -9.94 -5.77
CA VAL A 101 21.69 -8.71 -6.34
C VAL A 101 20.57 -7.96 -7.02
N GLY A 102 20.32 -6.73 -6.58
CA GLY A 102 19.33 -5.87 -7.21
C GLY A 102 19.93 -4.83 -8.13
N PHE A 103 19.15 -4.40 -9.11
CA PHE A 103 19.52 -3.40 -10.10
C PHE A 103 18.80 -2.10 -9.76
N ALA A 104 19.40 -1.32 -8.85
CA ALA A 104 18.82 -0.07 -8.34
C ALA A 104 18.35 0.90 -9.45
N PRO A 105 19.06 1.10 -10.57
CA PRO A 105 18.58 1.97 -11.65
C PRO A 105 17.23 1.55 -12.24
N VAL A 106 16.91 0.25 -12.23
CA VAL A 106 15.62 -0.25 -12.73
C VAL A 106 14.50 0.01 -11.72
N PHE A 107 14.78 -0.07 -10.42
CA PHE A 107 13.83 0.35 -9.39
C PHE A 107 13.55 1.86 -9.47
N ASP A 108 14.60 2.68 -9.56
CA ASP A 108 14.50 4.14 -9.60
C ASP A 108 13.83 4.68 -10.88
N THR A 109 13.80 3.88 -11.94
CA THR A 109 13.11 4.22 -13.19
C THR A 109 11.77 3.53 -13.30
N PHE A 110 11.77 2.22 -13.55
CA PHE A 110 10.56 1.43 -13.79
C PHE A 110 9.71 1.27 -12.53
N GLY A 111 10.33 1.05 -11.37
CA GLY A 111 9.60 0.94 -10.10
C GLY A 111 8.91 2.24 -9.71
N VAL A 112 9.61 3.38 -9.82
CA VAL A 112 9.02 4.71 -9.60
C VAL A 112 7.89 4.98 -10.59
N MET A 113 8.04 4.61 -11.86
CA MET A 113 6.99 4.74 -12.87
C MET A 113 5.73 3.94 -12.49
N CYS A 114 5.86 2.69 -12.05
CA CYS A 114 4.74 1.89 -11.57
C CYS A 114 3.99 2.56 -10.42
N LEU A 115 4.72 3.12 -9.45
CA LEU A 115 4.16 3.78 -8.27
C LEU A 115 3.49 5.12 -8.58
N LYS A 116 4.11 5.94 -9.46
CA LYS A 116 3.51 7.20 -9.92
C LYS A 116 2.24 6.96 -10.70
N GLN A 117 2.23 6.00 -11.61
CA GLN A 117 1.02 5.63 -12.35
C GLN A 117 -0.08 5.15 -11.41
N ALA A 118 0.25 4.31 -10.42
CA ALA A 118 -0.74 3.86 -9.44
C ALA A 118 -1.39 5.05 -8.72
N LYS A 119 -0.59 6.07 -8.37
CA LYS A 119 -1.10 7.32 -7.78
C LYS A 119 -1.93 8.14 -8.77
N GLU A 120 -1.54 8.24 -10.03
CA GLU A 120 -2.29 8.99 -11.05
C GLU A 120 -3.67 8.40 -11.34
N VAL A 121 -3.76 7.06 -11.44
CA VAL A 121 -5.05 6.35 -11.59
C VAL A 121 -5.99 6.77 -10.46
N ILE A 122 -5.48 6.82 -9.24
CA ILE A 122 -6.23 7.25 -8.05
C ILE A 122 -6.73 8.69 -8.15
N LEU A 123 -5.85 9.61 -8.54
CA LEU A 123 -6.23 11.02 -8.67
C LEU A 123 -7.25 11.25 -9.78
N SER A 124 -7.13 10.52 -10.89
CA SER A 124 -8.07 10.61 -12.00
C SER A 124 -9.47 10.10 -11.63
N SER A 125 -9.56 9.09 -10.76
CA SER A 125 -10.84 8.58 -10.27
C SER A 125 -11.53 9.51 -9.27
N ILE A 126 -10.78 10.39 -8.59
CA ILE A 126 -11.32 11.34 -7.60
C ILE A 126 -11.73 12.67 -8.26
N GLY A 127 -11.12 13.04 -9.39
CA GLY A 127 -11.40 14.30 -10.10
C GLY A 127 -12.54 14.26 -11.12
N GLY A 128 -13.30 13.17 -11.19
CA GLY A 128 -14.33 12.92 -12.21
C GLY A 128 -15.77 13.28 -11.82
N GLU A 129 -16.01 13.94 -10.68
CA GLU A 129 -17.35 14.42 -10.33
C GLU A 129 -17.64 15.74 -11.06
N HIS A 130 -18.31 15.63 -12.21
CA HIS A 130 -19.46 16.45 -12.65
C HIS A 130 -19.68 16.31 -14.17
N SER A 131 -20.51 15.36 -14.59
CA SER A 131 -21.44 15.54 -15.71
C SER A 131 -22.45 14.37 -15.76
N ASP A 132 -23.65 14.65 -15.27
CA ASP A 132 -24.98 14.14 -15.59
C ASP A 132 -25.16 12.77 -16.27
N ALA A 133 -25.93 11.91 -15.59
CA ALA A 133 -27.16 11.23 -16.07
C ALA A 133 -27.25 9.75 -15.64
N ASP A 134 -28.29 9.46 -14.85
CA ASP A 134 -28.96 8.17 -14.62
C ASP A 134 -28.13 6.87 -14.73
N CYS A 135 -27.76 6.32 -13.57
CA CYS A 135 -27.66 4.87 -13.41
C CYS A 135 -27.82 4.46 -11.94
N ASP A 136 -28.64 3.44 -11.73
CA ASP A 136 -29.08 2.89 -10.45
C ASP A 136 -27.98 2.85 -9.38
N ALA A 137 -28.22 3.59 -8.29
CA ALA A 137 -27.38 3.61 -7.10
C ALA A 137 -27.52 2.31 -6.31
N ALA A 138 -26.96 1.22 -6.84
CA ALA A 138 -26.49 0.13 -5.99
C ALA A 138 -25.32 0.70 -5.18
N SER A 139 -25.62 1.03 -3.92
CA SER A 139 -24.73 1.55 -2.88
C SER A 139 -23.36 0.83 -2.85
N LEU A 140 -22.43 1.29 -3.69
CA LEU A 140 -21.01 1.01 -3.59
C LEU A 140 -20.45 2.16 -2.76
N SER A 141 -20.31 1.94 -1.46
CA SER A 141 -19.45 2.81 -0.64
C SER A 141 -18.12 2.95 -1.37
N PRO A 142 -17.62 4.17 -1.67
CA PRO A 142 -16.41 4.33 -2.45
C PRO A 142 -15.28 3.61 -1.71
N THR A 143 -14.87 2.47 -2.26
CA THR A 143 -13.73 1.75 -1.74
C THR A 143 -12.53 2.62 -2.03
N LEU A 144 -11.82 3.06 -0.98
CA LEU A 144 -10.59 3.81 -1.19
C LEU A 144 -9.69 2.97 -2.11
N PRO A 145 -9.05 3.60 -3.10
CA PRO A 145 -8.21 2.86 -4.01
C PRO A 145 -7.05 2.21 -3.28
N VAL A 146 -6.49 1.18 -3.89
CA VAL A 146 -5.48 0.33 -3.26
C VAL A 146 -4.19 0.36 -4.07
N ILE A 147 -3.07 0.63 -3.39
CA ILE A 147 -1.73 0.47 -3.97
C ILE A 147 -1.16 -0.88 -3.53
N LEU A 148 -0.68 -1.66 -4.51
CA LEU A 148 -0.04 -2.95 -4.30
C LEU A 148 1.49 -2.85 -4.45
N MET A 149 2.21 -3.38 -3.47
CA MET A 149 3.68 -3.48 -3.46
C MET A 149 4.13 -4.91 -3.09
N ASP A 150 4.28 -5.79 -4.08
CA ASP A 150 4.74 -7.18 -3.88
C ASP A 150 6.04 -7.42 -4.67
N GLU A 151 7.26 -7.27 -4.14
CA GLU A 151 7.67 -7.33 -2.75
C GLU A 151 8.73 -6.24 -2.50
N LEU A 152 8.65 -5.58 -1.35
CA LEU A 152 9.71 -4.71 -0.83
C LEU A 152 10.73 -5.56 -0.06
N GLY A 153 12.01 -5.42 -0.36
CA GLY A 153 13.08 -6.14 0.31
C GLY A 153 14.49 -5.61 0.11
N PHE A 154 15.39 -6.53 -0.23
CA PHE A 154 16.83 -6.31 -0.26
C PHE A 154 17.35 -5.80 -1.62
N MET A 155 16.59 -6.00 -2.70
CA MET A 155 17.10 -5.76 -4.06
C MET A 155 17.12 -4.28 -4.39
N GLU A 156 16.22 -3.52 -3.82
CA GLU A 156 16.11 -2.07 -3.98
C GLU A 156 16.90 -1.29 -2.92
N ALA A 157 17.79 -1.95 -2.17
CA ALA A 157 18.50 -1.34 -1.04
C ALA A 157 19.28 -0.07 -1.41
N GLU A 158 19.75 0.05 -2.66
CA GLU A 158 20.48 1.20 -3.19
C GLU A 158 19.62 2.08 -4.13
N ALA A 159 18.30 1.84 -4.21
CA ALA A 159 17.38 2.57 -5.07
C ALA A 159 16.71 3.73 -4.30
N ASP A 160 17.39 4.87 -4.22
CA ASP A 160 16.96 5.98 -3.38
C ASP A 160 15.70 6.69 -3.88
N PHE A 161 15.50 6.80 -5.21
CA PHE A 161 14.29 7.42 -5.75
C PHE A 161 13.08 6.52 -5.54
N PHE A 162 13.25 5.21 -5.69
CA PHE A 162 12.23 4.22 -5.38
C PHE A 162 11.88 4.27 -3.89
N PHE A 163 12.88 4.27 -3.01
CA PHE A 163 12.67 4.37 -1.56
C PHE A 163 11.88 5.62 -1.15
N ARG A 164 12.27 6.79 -1.66
CA ARG A 164 11.56 8.06 -1.40
C ARG A 164 10.13 8.01 -1.91
N THR A 165 9.91 7.50 -3.13
CA THR A 165 8.57 7.37 -3.70
C THR A 165 7.68 6.47 -2.85
N VAL A 166 8.19 5.34 -2.35
CA VAL A 166 7.43 4.48 -1.43
C VAL A 166 7.12 5.22 -0.12
N CYS A 167 8.08 5.94 0.46
CA CYS A 167 7.86 6.72 1.69
C CYS A 167 6.81 7.83 1.51
N ASP A 168 6.83 8.52 0.37
CA ASP A 168 5.82 9.52 0.00
C ASP A 168 4.44 8.87 -0.08
N LEU A 169 4.35 7.68 -0.70
CA LEU A 169 3.09 6.96 -0.79
C LEU A 169 2.58 6.54 0.60
N LEU A 170 3.45 6.00 1.44
CA LEU A 170 3.14 5.61 2.82
C LEU A 170 2.76 6.78 3.73
N SER A 171 2.97 8.04 3.31
CA SER A 171 2.64 9.23 4.11
C SER A 171 1.40 9.97 3.60
N ASP A 172 0.87 9.55 2.45
CA ASP A 172 -0.31 10.12 1.81
C ASP A 172 -1.51 9.21 2.11
N SER A 173 -2.54 9.78 2.73
CA SER A 173 -3.66 9.06 3.33
C SER A 173 -4.83 8.81 2.36
N ARG A 174 -4.70 9.17 1.09
CA ARG A 174 -5.82 9.09 0.10
C ARG A 174 -6.13 7.68 -0.40
N TYR A 175 -5.42 6.66 0.06
CA TYR A 175 -5.56 5.29 -0.41
C TYR A 175 -5.06 4.27 0.63
N TYR A 176 -5.52 3.03 0.45
CA TYR A 176 -4.97 1.88 1.13
C TYR A 176 -3.67 1.42 0.47
N ILE A 177 -2.79 0.80 1.26
CA ILE A 177 -1.59 0.15 0.73
C ILE A 177 -1.56 -1.29 1.22
N ILE A 178 -1.39 -2.23 0.30
CA ILE A 178 -1.15 -3.64 0.60
C ILE A 178 0.18 -4.10 0.02
N GLY A 179 0.87 -4.99 0.71
CA GLY A 179 2.13 -5.49 0.16
C GLY A 179 2.77 -6.66 0.90
N VAL A 180 3.91 -7.07 0.37
CA VAL A 180 4.83 -8.01 1.00
C VAL A 180 6.11 -7.27 1.33
N VAL A 181 6.61 -7.43 2.55
CA VAL A 181 7.91 -6.89 2.96
C VAL A 181 8.81 -8.01 3.48
N LYS A 182 10.04 -8.07 2.99
CA LYS A 182 11.06 -9.00 3.50
C LYS A 182 11.33 -8.72 4.98
N PRO A 183 11.63 -9.76 5.78
CA PRO A 183 11.96 -9.63 7.20
C PRO A 183 13.30 -8.88 7.42
N ARG A 184 13.70 -8.72 8.69
CA ARG A 184 14.88 -8.01 9.23
C ARG A 184 16.00 -7.68 8.22
N GLY A 185 16.51 -6.46 8.29
CA GLY A 185 17.65 -5.98 7.48
C GLY A 185 17.26 -5.17 6.24
N THR A 186 15.98 -4.79 6.11
CA THR A 186 15.48 -3.91 5.04
C THR A 186 15.04 -2.58 5.62
N ARG A 187 15.29 -1.50 4.87
CA ARG A 187 14.89 -0.14 5.28
C ARG A 187 13.36 0.04 5.35
N PHE A 188 12.59 -0.73 4.58
CA PHE A 188 11.13 -0.61 4.55
C PHE A 188 10.43 -1.19 5.78
N LEU A 189 10.90 -2.32 6.31
CA LEU A 189 10.27 -2.92 7.48
C LEU A 189 10.30 -1.94 8.67
N SER A 190 11.45 -1.30 8.90
CA SER A 190 11.59 -0.29 9.94
C SER A 190 10.64 0.90 9.72
N VAL A 191 10.50 1.40 8.49
CA VAL A 191 9.55 2.50 8.19
C VAL A 191 8.10 2.08 8.48
N LEU A 192 7.72 0.86 8.15
CA LEU A 192 6.37 0.35 8.39
C LEU A 192 6.09 0.16 9.90
N GLU A 193 7.06 -0.35 10.66
CA GLU A 193 6.94 -0.54 12.11
C GLU A 193 6.76 0.77 12.88
N HIS A 194 7.29 1.89 12.37
CA HIS A 194 7.13 3.22 12.98
C HIS A 194 5.88 3.97 12.50
N LYS A 195 5.03 3.36 11.67
CA LYS A 195 3.79 3.99 11.17
C LYS A 195 2.58 3.51 11.96
N PRO A 196 1.87 4.39 12.69
CA PRO A 196 0.71 3.99 13.50
C PRO A 196 -0.45 3.44 12.66
N GLU A 197 -0.57 3.90 11.42
CA GLU A 197 -1.58 3.50 10.44
C GLU A 197 -1.24 2.16 9.75
N ALA A 198 -0.08 1.58 10.05
CA ALA A 198 0.39 0.33 9.44
C ALA A 198 0.18 -0.88 10.35
N VAL A 199 -0.11 -2.01 9.70
CA VAL A 199 -0.10 -3.35 10.28
C VAL A 199 0.87 -4.19 9.46
N VAL A 200 1.87 -4.76 10.13
CA VAL A 200 2.78 -5.73 9.53
C VAL A 200 2.53 -7.09 10.18
N PHE A 201 1.95 -8.02 9.43
CA PHE A 201 1.65 -9.36 9.94
C PHE A 201 2.77 -10.34 9.61
N HIS A 202 3.30 -11.04 10.62
CA HIS A 202 4.30 -12.07 10.42
C HIS A 202 3.64 -13.41 10.09
N LEU A 203 3.65 -13.80 8.81
CA LEU A 203 3.05 -15.04 8.32
C LEU A 203 4.03 -16.22 8.43
N THR A 204 3.58 -17.27 9.09
CA THR A 204 4.25 -18.58 9.18
C THR A 204 3.34 -19.66 8.62
N VAL A 205 3.87 -20.86 8.39
CA VAL A 205 3.05 -22.00 7.94
C VAL A 205 1.98 -22.36 8.99
N GLN A 206 2.30 -22.16 10.27
CA GLN A 206 1.49 -22.51 11.43
C GLN A 206 0.33 -21.54 11.63
N ASN A 207 0.56 -20.23 11.51
CA ASN A 207 -0.47 -19.21 11.75
C ASN A 207 -1.29 -18.86 10.50
N ARG A 208 -0.87 -19.34 9.31
CA ARG A 208 -1.54 -19.04 8.05
C ARG A 208 -3.02 -19.39 8.07
N ALA A 209 -3.39 -20.57 8.58
CA ALA A 209 -4.78 -21.01 8.59
C ALA A 209 -5.68 -20.07 9.41
N GLU A 210 -5.21 -19.63 10.58
CA GLU A 210 -5.92 -18.66 11.43
C GLU A 210 -6.10 -17.32 10.73
N LEU A 211 -5.09 -16.86 9.98
CA LEU A 211 -5.19 -15.61 9.24
C LEU A 211 -6.23 -15.69 8.11
N TYR A 212 -6.34 -16.84 7.44
CA TYR A 212 -7.40 -17.08 6.44
C TYR A 212 -8.80 -17.12 7.08
N GLU A 213 -8.94 -17.69 8.28
CA GLU A 213 -10.20 -17.64 9.04
C GLU A 213 -10.61 -16.20 9.38
N ARG A 214 -9.66 -15.38 9.85
CA ARG A 214 -9.90 -13.95 10.11
C ARG A 214 -10.32 -13.21 8.84
N LEU A 215 -9.60 -13.44 7.73
CA LEU A 215 -9.93 -12.91 6.41
C LEU A 215 -11.36 -13.30 5.99
N GLY A 216 -11.80 -14.53 6.31
CA GLY A 216 -13.14 -15.03 6.01
C GLY A 216 -14.26 -14.29 6.75
N ARG A 217 -14.03 -13.91 8.00
CA ARG A 217 -15.01 -13.25 8.90
C ARG A 217 -15.17 -11.75 8.64
N ALA A 218 -14.15 -11.10 8.11
CA ALA A 218 -14.20 -9.67 7.82
C ALA A 218 -15.22 -9.36 6.70
N GLN A 219 -16.03 -8.33 6.94
CA GLN A 219 -17.09 -7.90 6.00
C GLN A 219 -16.58 -6.93 4.94
N SER A 220 -15.52 -6.20 5.26
CA SER A 220 -14.86 -5.25 4.37
C SER A 220 -13.35 -5.23 4.61
N PHE A 221 -12.60 -4.69 3.66
CA PHE A 221 -11.16 -4.54 3.83
C PHE A 221 -10.81 -3.62 5.02
N ALA A 222 -11.56 -2.53 5.23
CA ALA A 222 -11.40 -1.67 6.41
C ALA A 222 -11.60 -2.46 7.72
N SER A 223 -12.68 -3.25 7.82
CA SER A 223 -12.91 -4.10 9.01
C SER A 223 -11.82 -5.15 9.22
N PHE A 224 -11.21 -5.65 8.13
CA PHE A 224 -10.08 -6.56 8.22
C PHE A 224 -8.86 -5.86 8.81
N LEU A 225 -8.59 -4.60 8.42
CA LEU A 225 -7.46 -3.82 8.93
C LEU A 225 -7.64 -3.45 10.41
N ASP A 226 -8.83 -3.04 10.82
CA ASP A 226 -9.11 -2.68 12.22
C ASP A 226 -9.00 -3.91 13.14
N THR A 227 -9.46 -5.06 12.66
CA THR A 227 -9.35 -6.33 13.40
C THR A 227 -7.97 -6.96 13.28
N ALA A 228 -7.06 -6.42 12.46
CA ALA A 228 -5.70 -6.95 12.29
C ALA A 228 -4.76 -6.55 13.44
N GLU A 229 -5.15 -5.62 14.31
CA GLU A 229 -4.53 -5.52 15.63
C GLU A 229 -4.77 -6.81 16.42
N ILE A 230 -3.81 -7.18 17.26
CA ILE A 230 -3.71 -8.46 17.99
C ILE A 230 -3.01 -9.56 17.18
N GLY A 231 -1.74 -9.76 17.58
CA GLY A 231 -0.93 -10.92 17.24
C GLY A 231 0.53 -10.60 16.95
N VAL A 232 1.25 -9.90 17.84
CA VAL A 232 2.66 -10.24 18.06
C VAL A 232 2.61 -11.45 19.00
N PRO A 233 2.85 -12.69 18.55
CA PRO A 233 3.35 -13.67 19.49
C PRO A 233 4.70 -13.11 19.92
N ASN A 234 4.80 -12.74 21.19
CA ASN A 234 6.09 -12.55 21.84
C ASN A 234 7.01 -13.69 21.40
N ASP A 235 8.20 -13.31 20.92
CA ASP A 235 9.38 -14.15 20.97
C ASP A 235 9.37 -14.89 22.31
N ASN A 236 9.08 -16.19 22.27
CA ASN A 236 9.15 -17.08 23.41
C ASN A 236 9.96 -18.32 23.03
N LYS A 237 11.27 -18.09 22.92
CA LYS A 237 12.44 -18.92 23.30
C LYS A 237 13.54 -18.91 22.27
#